data_AF-A0A1S0YQB9-F1
#
_entry.id   AF-A0A1S0YQB9-F1
#
_cell.length_a   1.000
_cell.length_b   1.000
_cell.length_c   1.000
_cell.angle_alpha   90.00
_cell.angle_beta   90.00
_cell.angle_gamma   90.00
#
_symmetry.space_group_name_H-M   'P 1'
#
loop_
_entity.id
_entity.type
_entity.pdbx_description
1 polymer ?
#
loop_
_entity_poly.entity_id
_entity_poly.type
_entity_poly.pdbx_seq_one_letter_code
_entity_poly.pdbx_strand_id
1 'polypeptide(L)'
;MKLNTDLNAGVATRSDLGPAAANRADWIVWALADIASFSPHMLLDAPLYLSPKHAAPERLHTGTLLLGVPLGQIPGTDLEGVDPRHPGDASITPATPLKLTNVAFVVGVERAAVKRAQDELRGTELSPQFHTTPELFSARLDCGA
;
A
#
# COMPACT_ATOMS: atom_id res chain seq x y z
N MET A 1 -1.23 10.83 -12.17
CA MET A 1 -0.05 10.08 -11.66
C MET A 1 -0.45 8.62 -11.60
N LYS A 2 0.35 7.65 -12.07
CA LYS A 2 -0.08 6.24 -12.16
C LYS A 2 0.65 5.41 -11.11
N LEU A 3 -0.03 4.43 -10.50
CA LEU A 3 0.64 3.41 -9.69
C LEU A 3 1.42 2.48 -10.61
N ASN A 4 2.75 2.42 -10.44
CA ASN A 4 3.60 1.45 -11.10
C ASN A 4 4.05 0.41 -10.08
N THR A 5 3.86 -0.85 -10.41
CA THR A 5 4.24 -1.97 -9.54
C THR A 5 5.10 -2.91 -10.35
N ASP A 6 6.31 -3.16 -9.87
CA ASP A 6 7.17 -4.19 -10.44
C ASP A 6 7.07 -5.44 -9.54
N LEU A 7 6.48 -6.50 -10.10
CA LEU A 7 6.26 -7.76 -9.38
C LEU A 7 7.57 -8.42 -8.94
N ASN A 8 8.62 -8.27 -9.75
CA ASN A 8 9.94 -8.80 -9.43
C ASN A 8 10.59 -8.00 -8.31
N ALA A 9 10.32 -6.69 -8.26
CA ALA A 9 10.92 -5.82 -7.28
C ALA A 9 10.21 -5.83 -5.92
N GLY A 10 8.91 -6.10 -5.91
CA GLY A 10 8.12 -6.11 -4.68
C GLY A 10 7.88 -4.72 -4.07
N VAL A 11 8.34 -3.65 -4.71
CA VAL A 11 8.07 -2.24 -4.36
C VAL A 11 7.22 -1.60 -5.44
N ALA A 12 6.27 -0.77 -5.02
CA ALA A 12 5.48 0.06 -5.93
C ALA A 12 5.97 1.51 -5.89
N THR A 13 5.75 2.25 -6.98
CA THR A 13 6.10 3.67 -7.10
C THR A 13 4.96 4.48 -7.70
N ARG A 14 4.99 5.79 -7.46
CA ARG A 14 4.14 6.76 -8.16
C ARG A 14 4.70 7.23 -9.50
N SER A 15 5.80 6.65 -9.97
CA SER A 15 6.54 7.07 -11.16
C SER A 15 6.30 6.10 -12.32
N ASP A 16 6.39 6.59 -13.56
CA ASP A 16 6.35 5.72 -14.74
C ASP A 16 7.60 4.83 -14.86
N LEU A 17 8.63 5.12 -14.05
CA LEU A 17 9.85 4.31 -13.93
C LEU A 17 9.69 3.28 -12.80
N GLY A 18 10.26 2.09 -13.01
CA GLY A 18 10.30 1.02 -12.00
C GLY A 18 11.07 1.42 -10.73
N PRO A 19 10.90 0.68 -9.63
CA PRO A 19 11.36 1.10 -8.29
C PRO A 19 12.87 1.32 -8.18
N ALA A 20 13.69 0.59 -8.95
CA ALA A 20 15.13 0.78 -9.00
C ALA A 20 15.57 2.10 -9.68
N ALA A 21 14.73 2.71 -10.52
CA ALA A 21 15.02 3.94 -11.25
C ALA A 21 14.24 5.16 -10.72
N ALA A 22 13.32 4.96 -9.78
CA ALA A 22 12.52 6.02 -9.18
C ALA A 22 13.23 6.68 -7.99
N ASN A 23 12.89 7.95 -7.72
CA ASN A 23 13.30 8.62 -6.49
C ASN A 23 12.67 7.88 -5.29
N ARG A 24 13.41 7.70 -4.18
CA ARG A 24 12.86 7.08 -2.95
C ARG A 24 11.60 7.79 -2.46
N ALA A 25 11.50 9.10 -2.62
CA ALA A 25 10.29 9.86 -2.30
C ALA A 25 9.04 9.40 -3.08
N ASP A 26 9.25 8.76 -4.24
CA ASP A 26 8.20 8.21 -5.10
C ASP A 26 7.81 6.76 -4.74
N TRP A 27 8.57 6.10 -3.86
CA TRP A 27 8.25 4.74 -3.42
C TRP A 27 6.98 4.75 -2.58
N ILE A 28 6.17 3.72 -2.75
CA ILE A 28 4.92 3.53 -2.02
C ILE A 28 5.16 2.55 -0.89
N VAL A 29 4.82 2.97 0.31
CA VAL A 29 4.66 2.09 1.47
C VAL A 29 3.19 1.84 1.73
N TRP A 30 2.89 0.66 2.25
CA TRP A 30 1.54 0.16 2.35
C TRP A 30 1.14 -0.05 3.81
N ALA A 31 0.08 0.64 4.25
CA ALA A 31 -0.65 0.24 5.43
C ALA A 31 -1.64 -0.86 5.06
N LEU A 32 -1.78 -1.86 5.93
CA LEU A 32 -2.80 -2.88 5.78
C LEU A 32 -4.01 -2.47 6.61
N ALA A 33 -5.17 -2.37 5.97
CA ALA A 33 -6.44 -2.08 6.61
C ALA A 33 -7.48 -3.14 6.23
N ASP A 34 -8.38 -3.47 7.13
CA ASP A 34 -9.55 -4.28 6.80
C ASP A 34 -10.67 -3.40 6.28
N ILE A 35 -11.34 -3.80 5.20
CA ILE A 35 -12.46 -3.06 4.63
C ILE A 35 -13.61 -2.83 5.65
N ALA A 36 -13.81 -3.73 6.60
CA ALA A 36 -14.83 -3.59 7.64
C ALA A 36 -14.51 -2.47 8.64
N SER A 37 -13.23 -2.10 8.78
CA SER A 37 -12.75 -1.03 9.66
C SER A 37 -12.37 0.24 8.89
N PHE A 38 -12.42 0.20 7.56
CA PHE A 38 -12.07 1.32 6.71
C PHE A 38 -13.07 2.47 6.87
N SER A 39 -12.56 3.68 7.15
CA SER A 39 -13.36 4.87 7.39
C SER A 39 -12.57 6.13 6.99
N PRO A 40 -13.22 7.21 6.52
CA PRO A 40 -12.57 8.49 6.22
C PRO A 40 -11.71 9.06 7.37
N HIS A 41 -12.02 8.71 8.61
CA HIS A 41 -11.34 9.20 9.82
C HIS A 41 -10.27 8.24 10.35
N MET A 42 -9.99 7.15 9.64
CA MET A 42 -8.98 6.18 10.03
C MET A 42 -7.59 6.82 10.10
N LEU A 43 -6.84 6.44 11.14
CA LEU A 43 -5.44 6.79 11.31
C LEU A 43 -4.57 5.58 10.99
N LEU A 44 -3.41 5.83 10.39
CA LEU A 44 -2.39 4.84 10.10
C LEU A 44 -1.24 5.02 11.09
N ASP A 45 -1.29 4.26 12.18
CA ASP A 45 -0.31 4.24 13.28
C ASP A 45 0.50 2.94 13.33
N ALA A 46 0.18 1.98 12.46
CA ALA A 46 0.88 0.72 12.32
C ALA A 46 2.08 0.83 11.35
N PRO A 47 3.00 -0.16 11.36
CA PRO A 47 4.08 -0.23 10.37
C PRO A 47 3.54 -0.26 8.94
N LEU A 48 4.19 0.50 8.07
CA LEU A 48 3.93 0.58 6.64
C LEU A 48 5.01 -0.20 5.90
N TYR A 49 4.61 -1.12 5.03
CA TYR A 49 5.52 -2.06 4.40
C TYR A 49 5.83 -1.64 2.98
N LEU A 50 7.08 -1.78 2.55
CA LEU A 50 7.42 -1.66 1.13
C LEU A 50 6.83 -2.80 0.31
N SER A 51 6.83 -4.00 0.90
CA SER A 51 6.33 -5.21 0.27
C SER A 51 5.47 -6.03 1.23
N PRO A 52 4.16 -5.72 1.35
CA PRO A 52 3.23 -6.46 2.20
C PRO A 52 3.26 -7.97 1.96
N LYS A 53 3.43 -8.38 0.69
CA LYS A 53 3.50 -9.80 0.30
C LYS A 53 4.64 -10.58 0.94
N HIS A 54 5.72 -9.90 1.31
CA HIS A 54 6.87 -10.51 1.97
C HIS A 54 6.81 -10.32 3.48
N ALA A 55 6.51 -9.09 3.91
CA ALA A 55 6.57 -8.71 5.32
C ALA A 55 5.40 -9.20 6.18
N ALA A 56 4.22 -9.36 5.58
CA ALA A 56 3.00 -9.73 6.30
C ALA A 56 2.02 -10.54 5.42
N PRO A 57 2.46 -11.62 4.74
CA PRO A 57 1.63 -12.40 3.83
C PRO A 57 0.38 -12.97 4.50
N GLU A 58 0.46 -13.36 5.77
CA GLU A 58 -0.65 -13.91 6.55
C GLU A 58 -1.76 -12.90 6.85
N ARG A 59 -1.45 -11.60 6.73
CA ARG A 59 -2.41 -10.49 6.92
C ARG A 59 -3.10 -10.09 5.62
N LEU A 60 -2.73 -10.69 4.50
CA LEU A 60 -3.31 -10.42 3.18
C LEU A 60 -4.41 -11.45 2.89
N HIS A 61 -5.65 -11.02 2.92
CA HIS A 61 -6.81 -11.85 2.67
C HIS A 61 -7.88 -11.10 1.87
N THR A 62 -8.94 -11.82 1.49
CA THR A 62 -10.14 -11.22 0.92
C THR A 62 -10.73 -10.21 1.90
N GLY A 63 -10.94 -8.97 1.46
CA GLY A 63 -11.35 -7.85 2.32
C GLY A 63 -10.20 -6.96 2.84
N THR A 64 -8.94 -7.35 2.67
CA THR A 64 -7.81 -6.46 2.98
C THR A 64 -7.67 -5.36 1.93
N LEU A 65 -7.45 -4.12 2.39
CA LEU A 65 -7.03 -2.97 1.61
C LEU A 65 -5.57 -2.62 1.92
N LEU A 66 -4.79 -2.38 0.88
CA LEU A 66 -3.47 -1.76 0.95
C LEU A 66 -3.63 -0.26 0.71
N LEU A 67 -3.27 0.53 1.72
CA LEU A 67 -3.32 1.98 1.68
C LEU A 67 -1.92 2.50 1.40
N GLY A 68 -1.71 2.95 0.17
CA GLY A 68 -0.43 3.37 -0.37
C GLY A 68 -0.13 4.83 -0.06
N VAL A 69 0.93 5.05 0.70
CA VAL A 69 1.45 6.38 1.04
C VAL A 69 2.79 6.56 0.34
N PRO A 70 3.01 7.65 -0.42
CA PRO A 70 4.33 7.97 -0.94
C PRO A 70 5.29 8.25 0.21
N LEU A 71 6.47 7.64 0.19
CA LEU A 71 7.49 7.78 1.25
C LEU A 71 7.84 9.26 1.50
N GLY A 72 7.90 10.08 0.44
CA GLY A 72 8.17 11.51 0.55
C GLY A 72 7.12 12.32 1.32
N GLN A 73 5.96 11.74 1.63
CA GLN A 73 4.94 12.36 2.48
C GLN A 73 5.10 11.99 3.97
N ILE A 74 6.03 11.12 4.31
CA ILE A 74 6.23 10.61 5.66
C ILE A 74 7.55 11.19 6.21
N PRO A 75 7.49 12.21 7.08
CA PRO A 75 8.69 12.87 7.58
C PRO A 75 9.53 11.91 8.45
N GLY A 76 10.85 12.05 8.37
CA GLY A 76 11.79 11.31 9.21
C GLY A 76 11.90 9.82 8.88
N THR A 77 11.42 9.39 7.71
CA THR A 77 11.59 8.02 7.25
C THR A 77 12.91 7.87 6.53
N ASP A 78 13.68 6.87 6.95
CA ASP A 78 14.91 6.49 6.27
C ASP A 78 14.88 4.99 5.94
N LEU A 79 15.21 4.70 4.69
CA LEU A 79 15.32 3.36 4.12
C LEU A 79 16.71 3.20 3.48
N GLU A 80 17.73 3.83 4.08
CA GLU A 80 19.12 3.62 3.70
C GLU A 80 19.48 2.13 3.73
N GLY A 81 20.12 1.67 2.65
CA GLY A 81 20.50 0.28 2.47
C GLY A 81 19.40 -0.67 1.98
N VAL A 82 18.14 -0.24 1.89
CA VAL A 82 17.07 -1.11 1.35
C VAL A 82 17.17 -1.20 -0.17
N ASP A 83 17.32 -2.43 -0.66
CA ASP A 83 17.24 -2.72 -2.10
C ASP A 83 15.77 -2.70 -2.55
N PRO A 84 15.38 -1.78 -3.46
CA PRO A 84 14.02 -1.73 -3.98
C PRO A 84 13.60 -2.98 -4.77
N ARG A 85 14.53 -3.85 -5.18
CA ARG A 85 14.22 -5.11 -5.85
C ARG A 85 13.97 -6.26 -4.87
N HIS A 86 14.51 -6.15 -3.67
CA HIS A 86 14.43 -7.15 -2.62
C HIS A 86 14.22 -6.48 -1.27
N PRO A 87 13.10 -5.75 -1.09
CA PRO A 87 12.84 -5.01 0.13
C PRO A 87 12.65 -5.92 1.36
N GLY A 88 12.36 -7.21 1.16
CA GLY A 88 12.10 -8.16 2.24
C GLY A 88 11.02 -7.67 3.18
N ASP A 89 11.33 -7.70 4.48
CA ASP A 89 10.42 -7.29 5.56
C ASP A 89 10.57 -5.80 5.94
N ALA A 90 11.24 -5.02 5.09
CA ALA A 90 11.44 -3.60 5.33
C ALA A 90 10.11 -2.87 5.52
N SER A 91 10.03 -2.20 6.66
CA SER A 91 8.87 -1.43 7.08
C SER A 91 9.32 -0.13 7.72
N ILE A 92 8.43 0.85 7.68
CA ILE A 92 8.61 2.12 8.38
C ILE A 92 7.48 2.29 9.36
N THR A 93 7.79 2.76 10.56
CA THR A 93 6.76 3.18 11.51
C THR A 93 6.72 4.71 11.50
N PRO A 94 5.60 5.33 11.11
CA PRO A 94 5.52 6.77 11.06
C PRO A 94 5.63 7.34 12.49
N ALA A 95 6.44 8.40 12.66
CA ALA A 95 6.64 9.03 13.97
C ALA A 95 5.34 9.67 14.53
N THR A 96 4.41 10.01 13.65
CA THR A 96 3.07 10.50 13.98
C THR A 96 2.02 9.74 13.16
N PRO A 97 0.86 9.38 13.73
CA PRO A 97 -0.21 8.72 12.99
C PRO A 97 -0.58 9.49 11.71
N LEU A 98 -0.55 8.80 10.57
CA LEU A 98 -0.90 9.42 9.28
C LEU A 98 -2.42 9.40 9.09
N LYS A 99 -2.95 10.43 8.43
CA LYS A 99 -4.37 10.48 8.08
C LYS A 99 -4.59 9.90 6.69
N LEU A 100 -5.82 9.53 6.36
CA LEU A 100 -6.17 9.12 4.99
C LEU A 100 -5.88 10.19 3.93
N THR A 101 -5.75 11.47 4.29
CA THR A 101 -5.30 12.54 3.38
C THR A 101 -3.88 12.33 2.83
N ASN A 102 -3.06 11.52 3.50
CA ASN A 102 -1.72 11.15 3.04
C ASN A 102 -1.73 9.91 2.12
N VAL A 103 -2.87 9.23 2.00
CA VAL A 103 -3.00 8.05 1.14
C VAL A 103 -3.21 8.49 -0.29
N ALA A 104 -2.30 8.10 -1.17
CA ALA A 104 -2.39 8.36 -2.60
C ALA A 104 -3.09 7.21 -3.36
N PHE A 105 -3.01 5.99 -2.83
CA PHE A 105 -3.53 4.79 -3.50
C PHE A 105 -4.30 3.91 -2.51
N VAL A 106 -5.44 3.39 -2.93
CA VAL A 106 -6.19 2.35 -2.22
C VAL A 106 -6.26 1.15 -3.13
N VAL A 107 -5.67 0.04 -2.70
CA VAL A 107 -5.56 -1.16 -3.50
C VAL A 107 -6.22 -2.32 -2.77
N GLY A 108 -7.09 -3.06 -3.44
CA GLY A 108 -7.69 -4.28 -2.88
C GLY A 108 -7.38 -5.49 -3.74
N VAL A 109 -7.55 -6.69 -3.16
CA VAL A 109 -7.54 -7.96 -3.90
C VAL A 109 -8.68 -7.97 -4.92
N GLU A 110 -9.87 -7.56 -4.46
CA GLU A 110 -11.11 -7.73 -5.19
C GLU A 110 -11.83 -6.40 -5.43
N ARG A 111 -12.61 -6.37 -6.51
CA ARG A 111 -13.38 -5.20 -6.90
C ARG A 111 -14.43 -4.81 -5.86
N ALA A 112 -14.99 -5.77 -5.12
CA ALA A 112 -16.01 -5.50 -4.11
C ALA A 112 -15.45 -4.66 -2.94
N ALA A 113 -14.29 -5.02 -2.43
CA ALA A 113 -13.60 -4.27 -1.37
C ALA A 113 -13.24 -2.86 -1.85
N VAL A 114 -12.65 -2.74 -3.04
CA VAL A 114 -12.28 -1.44 -3.63
C VAL A 114 -13.52 -0.55 -3.84
N LYS A 115 -14.60 -1.11 -4.38
CA LYS A 115 -15.86 -0.37 -4.57
C LYS A 115 -16.44 0.11 -3.24
N ARG A 116 -16.41 -0.74 -2.21
CA ARG A 116 -16.87 -0.34 -0.88
C ARG A 116 -16.01 0.80 -0.31
N ALA A 117 -14.69 0.73 -0.46
CA ALA A 117 -13.80 1.83 -0.07
C ALA A 117 -14.11 3.13 -0.84
N GLN A 118 -14.40 3.04 -2.14
CA GLN A 118 -14.84 4.19 -2.94
C GLN A 118 -16.15 4.79 -2.42
N ASP A 119 -17.12 3.94 -2.10
CA ASP A 119 -18.42 4.37 -1.58
C ASP A 119 -18.28 5.04 -0.20
N GLU A 120 -17.41 4.54 0.68
CA GLU A 120 -17.13 5.16 1.99
C GLU A 120 -16.44 6.53 1.88
N LEU A 121 -15.60 6.72 0.86
CA LEU A 121 -14.95 8.02 0.61
C LEU A 121 -15.82 8.98 -0.21
N ARG A 122 -16.98 8.54 -0.69
CA ARG A 122 -17.86 9.36 -1.53
C ARG A 122 -18.40 10.55 -0.74
N GLY A 123 -18.15 11.76 -1.24
CA GLY A 123 -18.56 13.00 -0.59
C GLY A 123 -17.54 13.57 0.40
N THR A 124 -16.37 12.94 0.53
CA THR A 124 -15.21 13.51 1.23
C THR A 124 -14.31 14.28 0.26
N GLU A 125 -13.39 15.08 0.79
CA GLU A 125 -12.34 15.73 -0.01
C GLU A 125 -11.20 14.77 -0.38
N LEU A 126 -11.25 13.51 0.09
CA LEU A 126 -10.23 12.50 -0.16
C LEU A 126 -10.37 11.98 -1.60
N SER A 127 -9.26 11.97 -2.33
CA SER A 127 -9.21 11.54 -3.73
C SER A 127 -8.06 10.57 -4.04
N PRO A 128 -7.90 9.47 -3.27
CA PRO A 128 -6.91 8.46 -3.62
C PRO A 128 -7.29 7.78 -4.94
N GLN A 129 -6.30 7.24 -5.63
CA GLN A 129 -6.54 6.36 -6.77
C GLN A 129 -6.84 4.95 -6.31
N PHE A 130 -7.80 4.33 -6.97
CA PHE A 130 -8.28 3.01 -6.61
C PHE A 130 -7.82 1.98 -7.63
N HIS A 131 -7.22 0.89 -7.15
CA HIS A 131 -6.75 -0.20 -8.01
C HIS A 131 -7.17 -1.56 -7.44
N THR A 132 -7.39 -2.52 -8.34
CA THR A 132 -7.46 -3.94 -7.99
C THR A 132 -6.17 -4.58 -8.47
N THR A 133 -5.37 -5.10 -7.55
CA THR A 133 -4.03 -5.63 -7.85
C THR A 133 -3.85 -6.90 -7.05
N PRO A 134 -4.56 -7.99 -7.39
CA PRO A 134 -4.48 -9.27 -6.67
C PRO A 134 -3.04 -9.78 -6.55
N GLU A 135 -2.17 -9.45 -7.49
CA GLU A 135 -0.75 -9.82 -7.52
C GLU A 135 0.11 -9.18 -6.41
N LEU A 136 -0.38 -8.11 -5.75
CA LEU A 136 0.24 -7.54 -4.55
C LEU A 136 -0.15 -8.30 -3.27
N PHE A 137 -1.17 -9.15 -3.35
CA PHE A 137 -1.61 -10.02 -2.28
C PHE A 137 -1.10 -11.41 -2.59
N SER A 138 -0.41 -12.04 -1.65
CA SER A 138 0.31 -13.29 -1.92
C SER A 138 -0.54 -14.31 -2.68
N ALA A 139 0.03 -14.89 -3.73
CA ALA A 139 -0.61 -15.88 -4.60
C ALA A 139 -1.00 -17.19 -3.91
N ARG A 140 -0.98 -17.25 -2.58
CA ARG A 140 -1.52 -18.37 -1.80
C ARG A 140 -3.05 -18.27 -1.68
N LEU A 141 -3.71 -17.98 -2.79
CA LEU A 141 -4.99 -18.59 -3.14
C LEU A 141 -4.70 -19.94 -3.81
N ASP A 142 -3.74 -20.70 -3.29
CA ASP A 142 -3.62 -22.11 -3.64
C ASP A 142 -4.85 -22.81 -3.07
N CYS A 143 -5.73 -23.19 -3.99
CA CYS A 143 -6.77 -24.19 -3.79
C CYS A 143 -6.30 -25.26 -2.82
N GLY A 144 -7.11 -25.49 -1.79
CA GLY A 144 -7.09 -26.79 -1.13
C GLY A 144 -7.28 -27.88 -2.18
N ALA A 145 -6.38 -28.87 -2.12
CA ALA A 145 -6.61 -30.21 -2.62
C ALA A 145 -6.33 -31.16 -1.45
#